data_AF-A0AAV8WI56-F1
#
_entry.id   AF-A0AAV8WI56-F1
#
_cell.length_a   1.000
_cell.length_b   1.000
_cell.length_c   1.000
_cell.angle_alpha   90.00
_cell.angle_beta   90.00
_cell.angle_gamma   90.00
#
_symmetry.space_group_name_H-M   'P 1'
#
loop_
_entity.id
_entity.type
_entity.pdbx_description
1 polymer ?
#
loop_
_entity_poly.entity_id
_entity_poly.type
_entity_poly.pdbx_seq_one_letter_code
_entity_poly.pdbx_strand_id
1 'polypeptide(L)'
;MKPVELNSASDKPDQEDTVVYNCTDDSSINVEISEVLTPATCAFLINEILQGILYQKCQIPYPYTWLKSVVNRKRAKDSTSENAVKKINFSAASHFRIVSTAYDILENVMKGIIKEFSERGDCIKEVVFVIGPTPQCPKEIYTINITSLAKGHLERNHANSLCKYRQKILRNIFLCQRWMDAVDNSMTCTNTFIFLKTFVTPSGSPNVDSSENIFVPSRPLTFPSKTKHIKINLNYEQGEYRNCCDGFFVFEDVGGGEAGKQRQNSESTEAQETVSWYQSKDLFKGFKDCYINKVSASELW
;
A
#
# COMPACT_ATOMS: atom_id res chain seq x y z
N MET A 1 73.42 -8.01 21.36
CA MET A 1 73.39 -7.36 20.04
C MET A 1 71.96 -6.84 19.83
N LYS A 2 71.78 -5.51 19.86
CA LYS A 2 70.61 -4.72 19.40
C LYS A 2 69.21 -4.94 20.04
N PRO A 3 68.30 -3.94 19.94
CA PRO A 3 67.37 -3.52 20.99
C PRO A 3 65.87 -3.61 20.63
N VAL A 4 65.06 -3.14 21.59
CA VAL A 4 63.66 -2.64 21.58
C VAL A 4 63.09 -2.22 20.22
N GLU A 5 61.81 -2.54 19.97
CA GLU A 5 60.88 -1.63 19.30
C GLU A 5 59.40 -1.85 19.70
N LEU A 6 58.68 -0.72 19.69
CA LEU A 6 57.30 -0.43 20.07
C LEU A 6 56.32 -0.68 18.90
N ASN A 7 55.02 -0.46 19.17
CA ASN A 7 53.91 -0.19 18.23
C ASN A 7 53.17 -1.42 17.68
N SER A 8 51.85 -1.43 17.43
CA SER A 8 50.74 -0.48 17.64
C SER A 8 49.46 -1.11 17.07
N ALA A 9 48.32 -0.81 17.70
CA ALA A 9 47.02 -0.44 17.09
C ALA A 9 46.17 -1.45 16.26
N SER A 10 44.88 -1.08 16.20
CA SER A 10 43.73 -1.56 15.42
C SER A 10 42.96 -2.73 16.03
N ASP A 11 41.79 -2.58 16.66
CA ASP A 11 40.58 -1.77 16.37
C ASP A 11 39.87 -2.24 15.09
N LYS A 12 38.78 -3.01 15.24
CA LYS A 12 37.46 -2.73 14.64
C LYS A 12 36.42 -3.86 14.90
N PRO A 13 35.11 -3.53 14.79
CA PRO A 13 34.07 -3.98 15.69
C PRO A 13 33.23 -5.14 15.14
N ASP A 14 32.48 -5.74 16.05
CA ASP A 14 31.43 -6.72 15.82
C ASP A 14 30.43 -6.23 14.76
N GLN A 15 30.37 -6.99 13.68
CA GLN A 15 29.42 -6.83 12.58
C GLN A 15 28.11 -7.49 13.02
N GLU A 16 27.10 -6.69 13.36
CA GLU A 16 25.75 -7.18 13.63
C GLU A 16 25.15 -7.79 12.34
N ASP A 17 25.15 -9.12 12.29
CA ASP A 17 24.47 -9.91 11.27
C ASP A 17 22.97 -9.58 11.23
N THR A 18 22.55 -8.96 10.13
CA THR A 18 21.12 -8.77 9.82
C THR A 18 20.56 -10.09 9.32
N VAL A 19 20.10 -10.94 10.25
CA VAL A 19 19.40 -12.19 9.92
C VAL A 19 17.99 -11.86 9.42
N VAL A 20 17.78 -11.93 8.11
CA VAL A 20 16.45 -11.89 7.48
C VAL A 20 15.83 -13.29 7.60
N TYR A 21 14.81 -13.44 8.43
CA TYR A 21 14.10 -14.70 8.60
C TYR A 21 13.17 -14.98 7.40
N ASN A 22 13.48 -16.02 6.63
CA ASN A 22 12.60 -16.57 5.61
C ASN A 22 11.46 -17.33 6.29
N CYS A 23 10.22 -16.85 6.11
CA CYS A 23 9.02 -17.57 6.51
C CYS A 23 8.77 -18.74 5.53
N THR A 24 8.91 -19.96 6.02
CA THR A 24 8.58 -21.21 5.32
C THR A 24 7.08 -21.47 5.44
N ASP A 25 6.29 -20.91 4.53
CA ASP A 25 5.11 -21.60 4.00
C ASP A 25 4.69 -20.97 2.67
N ASP A 26 4.41 -21.82 1.69
CA ASP A 26 4.47 -21.51 0.26
C ASP A 26 3.19 -20.81 -0.26
N SER A 27 2.65 -19.85 0.49
CA SER A 27 1.39 -19.12 0.20
C SER A 27 1.61 -17.92 -0.74
N SER A 28 2.28 -18.16 -1.87
CA SER A 28 2.44 -17.16 -2.92
C SER A 28 1.29 -17.21 -3.94
N ILE A 29 0.81 -16.04 -4.35
CA ILE A 29 -0.17 -15.82 -5.41
C ILE A 29 0.57 -15.04 -6.50
N ASN A 30 0.88 -15.71 -7.61
CA ASN A 30 1.57 -15.08 -8.74
C ASN A 30 0.56 -14.59 -9.75
N VAL A 31 0.66 -13.33 -10.14
CA VAL A 31 -0.27 -12.68 -11.07
C VAL A 31 0.52 -12.06 -12.21
N GLU A 32 0.43 -12.70 -13.37
CA GLU A 32 1.04 -12.20 -14.60
C GLU A 32 0.21 -11.04 -15.17
N ILE A 33 0.87 -9.91 -15.41
CA ILE A 33 0.27 -8.67 -15.88
C ILE A 33 0.72 -8.41 -17.32
N SER A 34 -0.17 -8.68 -18.28
CA SER A 34 0.10 -8.53 -19.71
C SER A 34 -0.17 -7.12 -20.26
N GLU A 35 -0.93 -6.31 -19.52
CA GLU A 35 -1.27 -4.93 -19.86
C GLU A 35 -0.40 -3.95 -19.08
N VAL A 36 -0.38 -2.69 -19.52
CA VAL A 36 0.42 -1.62 -18.89
C VAL A 36 0.03 -1.45 -17.41
N LEU A 37 0.98 -1.70 -16.51
CA LEU A 37 0.83 -1.45 -15.08
C LEU A 37 1.53 -0.15 -14.68
N THR A 38 0.79 0.95 -14.69
CA THR A 38 1.30 2.26 -14.24
C THR A 38 1.30 2.35 -12.71
N PRO A 39 2.03 3.32 -12.10
CA PRO A 39 1.98 3.55 -10.66
C PRO A 39 0.57 3.82 -10.13
N ALA A 40 -0.23 4.62 -10.83
CA ALA A 40 -1.59 4.94 -10.41
C ALA A 40 -2.50 3.70 -10.44
N THR A 41 -2.45 2.90 -11.51
CA THR A 41 -3.20 1.64 -11.57
C THR A 41 -2.76 0.65 -10.49
N CYS A 42 -1.46 0.53 -10.25
CA CYS A 42 -0.94 -0.32 -9.19
C CYS A 42 -1.49 0.12 -7.82
N ALA A 43 -1.48 1.42 -7.52
CA ALA A 43 -2.07 1.96 -6.30
C ALA A 43 -3.57 1.64 -6.16
N PHE A 44 -4.34 1.78 -7.23
CA PHE A 44 -5.75 1.40 -7.22
C PHE A 44 -5.95 -0.10 -6.97
N LEU A 45 -5.12 -0.95 -7.59
CA LEU A 45 -5.17 -2.39 -7.37
C LEU A 45 -4.88 -2.74 -5.91
N ILE A 46 -3.84 -2.14 -5.33
CA ILE A 46 -3.46 -2.32 -3.93
C ILE A 46 -4.58 -1.89 -2.98
N ASN A 47 -5.24 -0.77 -3.26
CA ASN A 47 -6.39 -0.31 -2.47
C ASN A 47 -7.58 -1.27 -2.53
N GLU A 48 -7.89 -1.83 -3.70
CA GLU A 48 -8.96 -2.83 -3.83
C GLU A 48 -8.60 -4.16 -3.13
N ILE A 49 -7.33 -4.57 -3.18
CA ILE A 49 -6.85 -5.72 -2.40
C ILE A 49 -6.99 -5.45 -0.90
N LEU A 50 -6.61 -4.26 -0.41
CA LEU A 50 -6.80 -3.86 0.99
C LEU A 50 -8.27 -3.95 1.41
N GLN A 51 -9.19 -3.38 0.62
CA GLN A 51 -10.62 -3.48 0.88
C GLN A 51 -11.11 -4.94 0.95
N GLY A 52 -10.64 -5.77 0.02
CA GLY A 52 -10.94 -7.20 -0.02
C GLY A 52 -10.47 -7.93 1.23
N ILE A 53 -9.22 -7.69 1.66
CA ILE A 53 -8.65 -8.26 2.89
C ILE A 53 -9.47 -7.84 4.11
N LEU A 54 -9.75 -6.54 4.26
CA LEU A 54 -10.49 -6.03 5.41
C LEU A 54 -11.87 -6.66 5.51
N TYR A 55 -12.57 -6.83 4.39
CA TYR A 55 -13.88 -7.46 4.37
C TYR A 55 -13.82 -8.96 4.66
N GLN A 56 -12.97 -9.70 3.94
CA GLN A 56 -12.91 -11.16 4.05
C GLN A 56 -12.29 -11.64 5.38
N LYS A 57 -11.44 -10.82 6.00
CA LYS A 57 -10.93 -11.06 7.36
C LYS A 57 -11.80 -10.48 8.47
N CYS A 58 -13.04 -10.11 8.16
CA CYS A 58 -14.02 -9.59 9.10
C CYS A 58 -13.50 -8.38 9.91
N GLN A 59 -12.60 -7.58 9.33
CA GLN A 59 -12.17 -6.30 9.90
C GLN A 59 -13.20 -5.20 9.63
N ILE A 60 -13.97 -5.34 8.54
CA ILE A 60 -15.20 -4.58 8.31
C ILE A 60 -16.37 -5.55 8.06
N PRO A 61 -17.58 -5.23 8.52
CA PRO A 61 -18.76 -6.11 8.39
C PRO A 61 -19.40 -6.07 7.01
N TYR A 62 -19.08 -5.06 6.19
CA TYR A 62 -19.67 -4.86 4.86
C TYR A 62 -18.58 -4.51 3.85
N PRO A 63 -18.81 -4.77 2.54
CA PRO A 63 -17.93 -4.27 1.50
C PRO A 63 -17.73 -2.76 1.59
N TYR A 64 -16.53 -2.28 1.30
CA TYR A 64 -16.18 -0.86 1.40
C TYR A 64 -17.13 0.06 0.61
N THR A 65 -17.58 -0.36 -0.57
CA THR A 65 -18.52 0.41 -1.40
C THR A 65 -19.86 0.65 -0.71
N TRP A 66 -20.34 -0.34 0.04
CA TRP A 66 -21.55 -0.21 0.85
C TRP A 66 -21.31 0.72 2.03
N LEU A 67 -20.19 0.54 2.74
CA LEU A 67 -19.79 1.40 3.86
C LEU A 67 -19.75 2.88 3.45
N LYS A 68 -19.12 3.16 2.31
CA LYS A 68 -19.06 4.49 1.69
C LYS A 68 -20.44 5.08 1.46
N SER A 69 -21.33 4.32 0.82
CA SER A 69 -22.70 4.76 0.51
C SER A 69 -23.46 5.13 1.78
N VAL A 70 -23.38 4.26 2.79
CA VAL A 70 -24.12 4.43 4.04
C VAL A 70 -23.60 5.61 4.87
N VAL A 71 -22.28 5.75 5.01
CA VAL A 71 -21.67 6.90 5.71
C VAL A 71 -22.02 8.21 5.03
N ASN A 72 -21.87 8.29 3.70
CA ASN A 72 -22.17 9.50 2.95
C ASN A 72 -23.65 9.87 3.03
N ARG A 73 -24.55 8.88 2.93
CA ARG A 73 -26.00 9.10 3.08
C ARG A 73 -26.34 9.65 4.46
N LYS A 74 -25.74 9.13 5.53
CA LYS A 74 -25.98 9.63 6.88
C LYS A 74 -25.47 11.06 7.07
N ARG A 75 -24.24 11.35 6.64
CA ARG A 75 -23.66 12.70 6.69
C ARG A 75 -24.51 13.71 5.91
N ALA A 76 -25.01 13.33 4.73
CA ALA A 76 -25.92 14.16 3.95
C ALA A 76 -27.24 14.45 4.68
N LYS A 77 -27.89 13.43 5.27
CA LYS A 77 -29.10 13.62 6.09
C LYS A 77 -28.87 14.58 7.26
N ASP A 78 -27.74 14.44 7.95
CA ASP A 78 -27.41 15.31 9.10
C ASP A 78 -27.21 16.77 8.67
N SER A 79 -26.60 17.00 7.50
CA SER A 79 -26.43 18.37 6.96
C SER A 79 -27.74 19.06 6.54
N THR A 80 -28.82 18.31 6.28
CA THR A 80 -30.11 18.85 5.84
C THR A 80 -31.16 18.95 6.96
N SER A 81 -30.90 18.33 8.12
CA SER A 81 -31.92 18.12 9.16
C SER A 81 -31.72 18.94 10.45
N GLU A 82 -31.27 20.20 10.33
CA GLU A 82 -31.07 21.12 11.46
C GLU A 82 -32.32 21.38 12.33
N ASN A 83 -33.53 20.98 11.91
CA ASN A 83 -34.79 21.36 12.58
C ASN A 83 -35.71 20.21 13.04
N ALA A 84 -35.25 18.97 13.13
CA ALA A 84 -36.07 17.87 13.67
C ALA A 84 -35.42 17.24 14.91
N VAL A 85 -36.01 17.46 16.09
CA VAL A 85 -35.66 16.78 17.35
C VAL A 85 -35.97 15.29 17.20
N LYS A 86 -35.05 14.54 16.59
CA LYS A 86 -35.15 13.08 16.50
C LYS A 86 -34.72 12.50 17.84
N LYS A 87 -35.44 11.47 18.33
CA LYS A 87 -34.96 10.60 19.40
C LYS A 87 -33.66 9.94 18.93
N ILE A 88 -32.52 10.48 19.35
CA ILE A 88 -31.21 9.93 19.00
C ILE A 88 -31.05 8.64 19.78
N ASN A 89 -30.99 7.51 19.08
CA ASN A 89 -30.52 6.28 19.71
C ASN A 89 -29.02 6.42 19.95
N PHE A 90 -28.63 6.61 21.22
CA PHE A 90 -27.24 6.86 21.60
C PHE A 90 -26.29 5.73 21.16
N SER A 91 -26.76 4.48 21.18
CA SER A 91 -25.99 3.33 20.71
C SER A 91 -25.74 3.39 19.20
N ALA A 92 -26.77 3.72 18.42
CA ALA A 92 -26.64 3.87 16.96
C ALA A 92 -25.72 5.05 16.59
N ALA A 93 -25.82 6.17 17.30
CA ALA A 93 -24.97 7.35 17.09
C ALA A 93 -23.50 7.09 17.46
N SER A 94 -23.26 6.40 18.58
CA SER A 94 -21.91 6.02 19.00
C SER A 94 -21.28 5.05 18.00
N HIS A 95 -22.04 4.05 17.55
CA HIS A 95 -21.58 3.11 16.52
C HIS A 95 -21.31 3.82 15.20
N PHE A 96 -22.18 4.72 14.75
CA PHE A 96 -21.93 5.55 13.57
C PHE A 96 -20.61 6.33 13.69
N ARG A 97 -20.28 6.89 14.86
CA ARG A 97 -18.99 7.58 15.05
C ARG A 97 -17.79 6.66 14.81
N ILE A 98 -17.84 5.44 15.35
CA ILE A 98 -16.78 4.43 15.15
C ILE A 98 -16.64 4.12 13.66
N VAL A 99 -17.76 3.84 13.00
CA VAL A 99 -17.80 3.48 11.57
C VAL A 99 -17.33 4.63 10.69
N SER A 100 -17.78 5.86 10.98
CA SER A 100 -17.38 7.09 10.32
C SER A 100 -15.87 7.32 10.44
N THR A 101 -15.30 7.22 11.65
CA THR A 101 -13.86 7.37 11.87
C THR A 101 -13.06 6.28 11.15
N ALA A 102 -13.50 5.02 11.21
CA ALA A 102 -12.85 3.93 10.49
C ALA A 102 -12.88 4.14 8.96
N TYR A 103 -13.99 4.63 8.43
CA TYR A 103 -14.12 5.00 7.02
C TYR A 103 -13.16 6.13 6.64
N ASP A 104 -13.05 7.20 7.44
CA ASP A 104 -12.16 8.32 7.15
C ASP A 104 -10.68 7.90 7.20
N ILE A 105 -10.29 7.06 8.17
CA ILE A 105 -8.93 6.49 8.24
C ILE A 105 -8.64 5.66 6.99
N LEU A 106 -9.56 4.79 6.58
CA LEU A 106 -9.38 3.97 5.40
C LEU A 106 -9.26 4.81 4.12
N GLU A 107 -10.11 5.84 3.96
CA GLU A 107 -9.99 6.81 2.86
C GLU A 107 -8.63 7.52 2.85
N ASN A 108 -8.16 7.96 4.02
CA ASN A 108 -6.87 8.64 4.13
C ASN A 108 -5.71 7.70 3.78
N VAL A 109 -5.69 6.47 4.29
CA VAL A 109 -4.67 5.48 3.94
C VAL A 109 -4.66 5.20 2.44
N MET A 110 -5.84 4.99 1.82
CA MET A 110 -5.94 4.73 0.39
C MET A 110 -5.49 5.91 -0.47
N LYS A 111 -5.80 7.14 -0.07
CA LYS A 111 -5.27 8.36 -0.69
C LYS A 111 -3.76 8.47 -0.52
N GLY A 112 -3.24 8.09 0.65
CA GLY A 112 -1.82 8.03 0.94
C GLY A 112 -1.11 7.07 -0.01
N ILE A 113 -1.62 5.85 -0.19
CA ILE A 113 -1.06 4.88 -1.14
C ILE A 113 -1.03 5.48 -2.55
N ILE A 114 -2.11 6.11 -3.02
CA ILE A 114 -2.14 6.75 -4.34
C ILE A 114 -1.09 7.87 -4.45
N LYS A 115 -0.97 8.73 -3.44
CA LYS A 115 0.03 9.81 -3.39
C LYS A 115 1.44 9.23 -3.50
N GLU A 116 1.74 8.20 -2.72
CA GLU A 116 3.09 7.62 -2.68
C GLU A 116 3.49 6.93 -3.97
N PHE A 117 2.55 6.25 -4.64
CA PHE A 117 2.83 5.72 -5.97
C PHE A 117 2.98 6.81 -7.03
N SER A 118 2.29 7.94 -6.87
CA SER A 118 2.42 9.07 -7.81
C SER A 118 3.77 9.77 -7.65
N GLU A 119 4.25 9.92 -6.42
CA GLU A 119 5.49 10.66 -6.11
C GLU A 119 6.75 9.78 -6.21
N ARG A 120 6.67 8.52 -5.80
CA ARG A 120 7.82 7.61 -5.69
C ARG A 120 7.54 6.19 -6.18
N GLY A 121 6.61 6.01 -7.12
CA GLY A 121 6.17 4.70 -7.61
C GLY A 121 7.31 3.79 -8.06
N ASP A 122 8.30 4.32 -8.77
CA ASP A 122 9.47 3.58 -9.26
C ASP A 122 10.31 2.95 -8.12
N CYS A 123 10.24 3.55 -6.93
CA CYS A 123 11.01 3.15 -5.77
C CYS A 123 10.26 2.12 -4.89
N ILE A 124 8.92 2.06 -4.97
CA ILE A 124 8.10 1.17 -4.13
C ILE A 124 8.19 -0.27 -4.66
N LYS A 125 8.63 -1.19 -3.80
CA LYS A 125 8.78 -2.62 -4.14
C LYS A 125 7.78 -3.51 -3.43
N GLU A 126 7.41 -3.16 -2.21
CA GLU A 126 6.47 -3.95 -1.44
C GLU A 126 5.46 -3.04 -0.72
N VAL A 127 4.21 -3.48 -0.71
CA VAL A 127 3.18 -2.97 0.22
C VAL A 127 2.81 -4.09 1.17
N VAL A 128 2.91 -3.83 2.47
CA VAL A 128 2.68 -4.84 3.50
C VAL A 128 1.51 -4.44 4.39
N PHE A 129 0.52 -5.31 4.49
CA PHE A 129 -0.57 -5.19 5.44
C PHE A 129 -0.35 -6.17 6.59
N VAL A 130 -0.25 -5.64 7.79
CA VAL A 130 -0.02 -6.41 9.00
C VAL A 130 -1.28 -6.37 9.85
N ILE A 131 -1.91 -7.53 10.07
CA ILE A 131 -3.13 -7.65 10.86
C ILE A 131 -2.78 -8.29 12.20
N GLY A 132 -3.03 -7.59 13.30
CA GLY A 132 -2.74 -8.08 14.64
C GLY A 132 -2.76 -6.98 15.70
N PRO A 133 -2.50 -7.29 16.98
CA PRO A 133 -2.46 -6.29 18.04
C PRO A 133 -1.41 -5.19 17.80
N THR A 134 -0.21 -5.58 17.36
CA THR A 134 0.94 -4.70 17.07
C THR A 134 1.70 -5.21 15.83
N PRO A 135 2.54 -4.38 15.18
CA PRO A 135 3.36 -4.81 14.05
C PRO A 135 4.33 -5.96 14.39
N GLN A 136 4.80 -6.03 15.64
CA GLN A 136 5.75 -7.05 16.13
C GLN A 136 5.05 -8.36 16.54
N CYS A 137 3.75 -8.31 16.80
CA CYS A 137 2.93 -9.48 17.14
C CYS A 137 1.84 -9.70 16.07
N PRO A 138 2.22 -9.91 14.79
CA PRO A 138 1.25 -10.07 13.73
C PRO A 138 0.50 -11.40 13.87
N LYS A 139 -0.81 -11.37 13.64
CA LYS A 139 -1.63 -12.59 13.46
C LYS A 139 -1.50 -13.09 12.04
N GLU A 140 -1.60 -12.19 11.07
CA GLU A 140 -1.47 -12.49 9.64
C GLU A 140 -0.81 -11.31 8.91
N ILE A 141 -0.08 -11.63 7.84
CA ILE A 141 0.64 -10.66 7.01
C ILE A 141 0.28 -10.89 5.56
N TYR A 142 0.02 -9.80 4.84
CA TYR A 142 -0.15 -9.79 3.41
C TYR A 142 0.89 -8.88 2.79
N THR A 143 1.76 -9.42 1.94
CA THR A 143 2.74 -8.62 1.18
C THR A 143 2.36 -8.63 -0.28
N ILE A 144 2.26 -7.46 -0.88
CA ILE A 144 2.14 -7.27 -2.32
C ILE A 144 3.51 -6.89 -2.85
N ASN A 145 4.13 -7.78 -3.61
CA ASN A 145 5.41 -7.55 -4.28
C ASN A 145 5.16 -6.97 -5.67
N ILE A 146 5.91 -5.94 -6.02
CA ILE A 146 5.80 -5.20 -7.28
C ILE A 146 7.13 -5.34 -8.01
N THR A 147 7.15 -6.07 -9.13
CA THR A 147 8.39 -6.33 -9.88
C THR A 147 8.85 -5.09 -10.63
N SER A 148 7.97 -4.53 -11.45
CA SER A 148 8.21 -3.34 -12.25
C SER A 148 6.92 -2.57 -12.50
N LEU A 149 7.06 -1.29 -12.86
CA LEU A 149 5.96 -0.42 -13.25
C LEU A 149 6.30 0.25 -14.57
N ALA A 150 5.27 0.52 -15.38
CA ALA A 150 5.43 1.16 -16.66
C ALA A 150 5.78 2.65 -16.50
N LYS A 151 6.86 3.09 -17.16
CA LYS A 151 7.35 4.48 -17.13
C LYS A 151 6.90 5.27 -18.36
N GLY A 152 6.64 6.57 -18.20
CA GLY A 152 6.33 7.47 -19.32
C GLY A 152 4.94 7.28 -19.96
N HIS A 153 4.05 6.51 -19.33
CA HIS A 153 2.68 6.32 -19.82
C HIS A 153 1.73 7.34 -19.19
N LEU A 154 0.89 7.97 -20.02
CA LEU A 154 -0.20 8.83 -19.54
C LEU A 154 -1.41 7.97 -19.16
N GLU A 155 -1.79 7.99 -17.87
CA GLU A 155 -2.88 7.18 -17.31
C GLU A 155 -4.20 7.30 -18.09
N ARG A 156 -4.52 8.53 -18.52
CA ARG A 156 -5.75 8.85 -19.24
C ARG A 156 -5.89 8.07 -20.55
N ASN A 157 -4.78 7.74 -21.20
CA ASN A 157 -4.77 7.03 -22.47
C ASN A 157 -5.12 5.55 -22.29
N HIS A 158 -5.04 5.04 -21.06
CA HIS A 158 -5.28 3.64 -20.72
C HIS A 158 -6.51 3.45 -19.83
N ALA A 159 -7.18 4.51 -19.39
CA ALA A 159 -8.23 4.43 -18.35
C ALA A 159 -9.32 3.37 -18.63
N ASN A 160 -9.73 3.21 -19.89
CA ASN A 160 -10.76 2.24 -20.29
C ASN A 160 -10.26 0.78 -20.31
N SER A 161 -9.04 0.52 -20.81
CA SER A 161 -8.42 -0.82 -20.76
C SER A 161 -8.04 -1.19 -19.33
N LEU A 162 -7.52 -0.22 -18.57
CA LEU A 162 -7.15 -0.34 -17.16
C LEU A 162 -8.33 -0.79 -16.30
N CYS A 163 -9.53 -0.23 -16.48
CA CYS A 163 -10.69 -0.60 -15.66
C CYS A 163 -11.09 -2.08 -15.85
N LYS A 164 -11.17 -2.55 -17.10
CA LYS A 164 -11.50 -3.95 -17.41
C LYS A 164 -10.39 -4.91 -16.97
N TYR A 165 -9.14 -4.52 -17.20
CA TYR A 165 -8.00 -5.36 -16.87
C TYR A 165 -7.81 -5.48 -15.36
N ARG A 166 -7.95 -4.38 -14.61
CA ARG A 166 -7.94 -4.38 -13.14
C ARG A 166 -8.94 -5.38 -12.56
N GLN A 167 -10.17 -5.42 -13.08
CA GLN A 167 -11.17 -6.40 -12.63
C GLN A 167 -10.72 -7.84 -12.90
N LYS A 168 -10.06 -8.10 -14.03
CA LYS A 168 -9.51 -9.42 -14.35
C LYS A 168 -8.39 -9.82 -13.37
N ILE A 169 -7.46 -8.90 -13.06
CA ILE A 169 -6.41 -9.12 -12.06
C ILE A 169 -7.04 -9.44 -10.70
N LEU A 170 -7.94 -8.59 -10.21
CA LEU A 170 -8.60 -8.78 -8.92
C LEU A 170 -9.37 -10.11 -8.87
N ARG A 171 -10.07 -10.47 -9.95
CA ARG A 171 -10.74 -11.76 -10.07
C ARG A 171 -9.75 -12.92 -9.98
N ASN A 172 -8.61 -12.83 -10.67
CA ASN A 172 -7.58 -13.87 -10.60
C ASN A 172 -7.02 -14.03 -9.19
N ILE A 173 -6.83 -12.92 -8.46
CA ILE A 173 -6.39 -12.96 -7.06
C ILE A 173 -7.49 -13.58 -6.19
N PHE A 174 -8.71 -13.02 -6.20
CA PHE A 174 -9.75 -13.38 -5.24
C PHE A 174 -10.41 -14.73 -5.48
N LEU A 175 -10.33 -15.28 -6.70
CA LEU A 175 -10.87 -16.59 -7.03
C LEU A 175 -9.80 -17.70 -7.04
N CYS A 176 -8.52 -17.40 -6.83
CA CYS A 176 -7.52 -18.44 -6.76
C CYS A 176 -7.64 -19.23 -5.44
N GLN A 177 -7.34 -20.53 -5.49
CA GLN A 177 -7.45 -21.41 -4.32
C GLN A 177 -6.61 -20.90 -3.14
N ARG A 178 -5.38 -20.44 -3.42
CA ARG A 178 -4.47 -19.92 -2.38
C ARG A 178 -5.04 -18.71 -1.65
N TRP A 179 -5.79 -17.85 -2.35
CA TRP A 179 -6.50 -16.75 -1.72
C TRP A 179 -7.66 -17.25 -0.86
N MET A 180 -8.48 -18.15 -1.39
CA MET A 180 -9.61 -18.73 -0.64
C MET A 180 -9.12 -19.40 0.65
N ASP A 181 -8.07 -20.23 0.57
CA ASP A 181 -7.44 -20.87 1.74
C ASP A 181 -6.81 -19.84 2.70
N ALA A 182 -6.28 -18.74 2.16
CA ALA A 182 -5.74 -17.66 2.98
C ALA A 182 -6.83 -16.98 3.80
N VAL A 183 -8.01 -16.73 3.22
CA VAL A 183 -9.10 -15.96 3.85
C VAL A 183 -10.14 -16.80 4.58
N ASP A 184 -10.14 -18.12 4.41
CA ASP A 184 -11.13 -19.05 5.00
C ASP A 184 -11.25 -18.94 6.53
N ASN A 185 -10.13 -18.66 7.20
CA ASN A 185 -10.15 -18.42 8.64
C ASN A 185 -10.63 -17.00 8.96
N SER A 186 -11.83 -16.92 9.53
CA SER A 186 -12.35 -15.69 10.12
C SER A 186 -11.46 -15.23 11.29
N MET A 187 -11.23 -13.93 11.38
CA MET A 187 -10.46 -13.32 12.46
C MET A 187 -11.34 -12.38 13.28
N THR A 188 -11.12 -12.34 14.59
CA THR A 188 -11.66 -11.25 15.42
C THR A 188 -11.11 -9.91 14.94
N CYS A 189 -11.95 -8.88 14.89
CA CYS A 189 -11.51 -7.52 14.58
C CYS A 189 -10.30 -7.12 15.42
N THR A 190 -9.29 -6.55 14.76
CA THR A 190 -8.04 -6.13 15.37
C THR A 190 -7.48 -4.95 14.59
N ASN A 191 -6.21 -4.61 14.83
CA ASN A 191 -5.56 -3.50 14.19
C ASN A 191 -4.96 -3.97 12.84
N THR A 192 -5.03 -3.12 11.83
CA THR A 192 -4.35 -3.29 10.54
C THR A 192 -3.38 -2.14 10.33
N PHE A 193 -2.11 -2.48 10.18
CA PHE A 193 -1.01 -1.55 9.92
C PHE A 193 -0.57 -1.68 8.46
N ILE A 194 -0.27 -0.55 7.80
CA ILE A 194 0.11 -0.52 6.40
C ILE A 194 1.54 0.00 6.29
N PHE A 195 2.37 -0.71 5.56
CA PHE A 195 3.77 -0.36 5.34
C PHE A 195 4.13 -0.35 3.85
N LEU A 196 5.11 0.46 3.51
CA LEU A 196 5.73 0.53 2.18
C LEU A 196 7.22 0.25 2.35
N LYS A 197 7.74 -0.63 1.51
CA LYS A 197 9.18 -0.85 1.36
C LYS A 197 9.63 -0.21 0.05
N THR A 198 10.64 0.64 0.14
CA THR A 198 11.19 1.36 -1.02
C THR A 198 12.69 1.15 -1.13
N PHE A 199 13.22 1.20 -2.35
CA PHE A 199 14.65 1.44 -2.56
C PHE A 199 14.91 2.94 -2.71
N VAL A 200 15.91 3.45 -2.01
CA VAL A 200 16.35 4.85 -2.11
C VAL A 200 17.60 4.87 -2.97
N THR A 201 17.56 5.65 -4.05
CA THR A 201 18.76 6.04 -4.79
C THR A 201 19.45 7.18 -4.04
N PRO A 202 20.80 7.18 -3.90
CA PRO A 202 21.54 8.16 -3.10
C PRO A 202 21.36 9.64 -3.48
N SER A 203 20.71 9.94 -4.62
CA SER A 203 20.49 11.29 -5.14
C SER A 203 19.13 11.90 -4.79
N GLY A 204 18.23 11.14 -4.15
CA GLY A 204 16.95 11.67 -3.67
C GLY A 204 17.11 12.33 -2.30
N SER A 205 16.93 13.65 -2.21
CA SER A 205 16.82 14.30 -0.90
C SER A 205 15.67 13.68 -0.11
N PRO A 206 15.83 13.43 1.21
CA PRO A 206 14.71 13.03 2.04
C PRO A 206 13.72 14.20 2.07
N ASN A 207 12.65 14.06 1.32
CA ASN A 207 11.71 15.15 1.12
C ASN A 207 11.07 15.52 2.47
N VAL A 208 10.99 16.83 2.69
CA VAL A 208 10.67 17.56 3.91
C VAL A 208 9.55 16.92 4.74
N ASP A 209 9.76 16.83 6.05
CA ASP A 209 8.77 16.52 7.10
C ASP A 209 7.56 17.47 6.99
N SER A 210 6.66 17.16 6.06
CA SER A 210 5.35 17.78 5.99
C SER A 210 4.43 17.01 6.91
N SER A 211 3.78 17.71 7.83
CA SER A 211 2.74 17.18 8.71
C SER A 211 1.62 16.45 7.94
N GLU A 212 1.47 16.75 6.65
CA GLU A 212 0.52 16.15 5.70
C GLU A 212 0.93 14.77 5.16
N ASN A 213 2.15 14.30 5.39
CA ASN A 213 2.58 12.99 4.86
C ASN A 213 1.84 11.86 5.59
N ILE A 214 1.08 11.05 4.86
CA ILE A 214 0.27 9.95 5.41
C ILE A 214 1.17 8.78 5.82
N PHE A 215 2.29 8.58 5.12
CA PHE A 215 3.31 7.60 5.45
C PHE A 215 4.55 8.30 6.02
N VAL A 216 5.11 7.73 7.08
CA VAL A 216 6.32 8.23 7.75
C VAL A 216 7.41 7.16 7.78
N PRO A 217 8.70 7.55 7.79
CA PRO A 217 9.79 6.59 7.97
C PRO A 217 9.55 5.70 9.18
N SER A 218 9.83 4.41 9.02
CA SER A 218 9.67 3.40 10.06
C SER A 218 10.86 2.46 10.09
N ARG A 219 10.98 1.72 11.19
CA ARG A 219 12.01 0.68 11.32
C ARG A 219 11.68 -0.49 10.40
N PRO A 220 12.70 -1.23 9.93
CA PRO A 220 12.47 -2.47 9.19
C PRO A 220 11.56 -3.42 9.96
N LEU A 221 10.62 -4.03 9.23
CA LEU A 221 9.76 -5.05 9.80
C LEU A 221 10.52 -6.36 9.97
N THR A 222 10.35 -6.96 11.14
CA THR A 222 10.77 -8.33 11.42
C THR A 222 9.54 -9.10 11.89
N PHE A 223 9.39 -10.32 11.37
CA PHE A 223 8.21 -11.14 11.64
C PHE A 223 8.63 -12.45 12.30
N PRO A 224 7.83 -12.98 13.25
CA PRO A 224 8.02 -14.33 13.74
C PRO A 224 7.90 -15.35 12.60
N SER A 225 8.76 -16.37 12.60
CA SER A 225 8.80 -17.40 11.54
C SER A 225 7.52 -18.23 11.39
N LYS A 226 6.63 -18.21 12.39
CA LYS A 226 5.36 -18.97 12.40
C LYS A 226 4.15 -18.15 12.00
N THR A 227 4.31 -16.85 11.70
CA THR A 227 3.18 -16.01 11.33
C THR A 227 2.70 -16.37 9.92
N LYS A 228 1.38 -16.52 9.75
CA LYS A 228 0.79 -16.75 8.42
C LYS A 228 1.11 -15.55 7.51
N HIS A 229 1.87 -15.80 6.45
CA HIS A 229 2.34 -14.77 5.52
C HIS A 229 1.91 -15.12 4.10
N ILE A 230 1.04 -14.29 3.53
CA ILE A 230 0.56 -14.42 2.16
C ILE A 230 1.30 -13.41 1.29
N LYS A 231 1.86 -13.86 0.18
CA LYS A 231 2.58 -13.01 -0.77
C LYS A 231 1.82 -12.95 -2.09
N ILE A 232 1.53 -11.76 -2.59
CA ILE A 232 0.89 -11.51 -3.87
C ILE A 232 1.93 -10.87 -4.77
N ASN A 233 2.39 -11.60 -5.78
CA ASN A 233 3.41 -11.12 -6.71
C ASN A 233 2.71 -10.56 -7.95
N LEU A 234 2.83 -9.25 -8.13
CA LEU A 234 2.37 -8.55 -9.33
C LEU A 234 3.52 -8.54 -10.34
N ASN A 235 3.50 -9.53 -11.23
CA ASN A 235 4.54 -9.73 -12.22
C ASN A 235 4.18 -8.96 -13.49
N TYR A 236 4.72 -7.76 -13.61
CA TYR A 236 4.68 -7.00 -14.85
C TYR A 236 6.06 -7.05 -15.51
N GLU A 237 6.10 -7.49 -16.76
CA GLU A 237 7.28 -7.41 -17.61
C GLU A 237 7.13 -6.19 -18.53
N GLN A 238 8.03 -5.23 -18.37
CA GLN A 238 8.09 -4.08 -19.26
C GLN A 238 8.61 -4.56 -20.63
N GLY A 239 7.69 -4.82 -21.57
CA GLY A 239 8.06 -5.15 -22.94
C GLY A 239 8.92 -4.05 -23.56
N GLU A 240 9.92 -4.44 -24.36
CA GLU A 240 10.78 -3.53 -25.12
C GLU A 240 9.91 -2.55 -25.93
N TYR A 241 9.93 -1.28 -25.55
CA TYR A 241 9.33 -0.16 -26.27
C TYR A 241 7.87 -0.35 -26.73
N ARG A 242 6.94 -0.57 -25.80
CA ARG A 242 5.54 -0.21 -26.06
C ARG A 242 5.34 1.29 -25.82
N ASN A 243 5.95 2.11 -26.66
CA ASN A 243 5.74 3.56 -26.65
C ASN A 243 4.34 3.91 -27.18
N CYS A 244 3.28 3.48 -26.49
CA CYS A 244 1.90 3.84 -26.86
C CYS A 244 1.62 5.34 -26.68
N CYS A 245 2.54 6.08 -26.07
CA CYS A 245 2.42 7.50 -25.73
C CYS A 245 3.47 8.42 -26.40
N ASP A 246 4.39 7.92 -27.24
CA ASP A 246 5.45 8.74 -27.89
C ASP A 246 4.97 9.66 -29.03
N GLY A 247 3.66 9.78 -29.25
CA GLY A 247 3.11 10.62 -30.31
C GLY A 247 2.84 12.08 -29.90
N PHE A 248 2.94 12.42 -28.61
CA PHE A 248 2.64 13.77 -28.12
C PHE A 248 3.91 14.45 -27.62
N PHE A 249 4.64 15.08 -28.54
CA PHE A 249 5.52 16.18 -28.17
C PHE A 249 4.63 17.30 -27.63
N VAL A 250 4.66 17.50 -26.31
CA VAL A 250 4.25 18.79 -25.75
C VAL A 250 5.34 19.75 -26.19
N PHE A 251 5.07 20.50 -27.26
CA PHE A 251 5.88 21.66 -27.60
C PHE A 251 5.71 22.64 -26.44
N GLU A 252 6.67 22.66 -25.53
CA GLU A 252 6.91 23.84 -24.72
C GLU A 252 7.30 24.94 -25.70
N ASP A 253 6.59 26.06 -25.66
CA ASP A 253 6.75 27.20 -26.55
C ASP A 253 8.09 27.89 -26.22
N VAL A 254 9.19 27.25 -26.59
CA VAL A 254 10.55 27.74 -26.38
C VAL A 254 11.05 28.28 -27.70
N GLY A 255 11.15 29.61 -27.75
CA GLY A 255 11.80 30.36 -28.81
C GLY A 255 13.14 29.72 -29.19
N GLY A 256 13.38 29.70 -30.51
CA GLY A 256 14.39 28.86 -31.14
C GLY A 256 15.80 28.90 -30.54
N GLY A 257 16.41 27.72 -30.56
CA GLY A 257 17.83 27.51 -30.34
C GLY A 257 18.18 26.05 -30.62
N GLU A 258 18.72 25.79 -31.81
CA GLU A 258 19.29 24.49 -32.16
C GLU A 258 20.53 24.19 -31.29
N ALA A 259 20.71 22.91 -30.91
CA ALA A 259 21.89 22.09 -31.18
C ALA A 259 22.21 21.09 -30.05
N GLY A 260 22.63 19.88 -30.46
CA GLY A 260 23.59 19.10 -29.67
C GLY A 260 23.11 17.75 -29.13
N LYS A 261 23.12 16.72 -29.98
CA LYS A 261 23.15 15.32 -29.54
C LYS A 261 24.45 15.05 -28.77
N GLN A 262 24.36 14.69 -27.49
CA GLN A 262 25.39 13.94 -26.79
C GLN A 262 24.77 12.73 -26.11
N ARG A 263 25.01 11.55 -26.69
CA ARG A 263 24.86 10.26 -26.02
C ARG A 263 25.96 10.17 -24.96
N GLN A 264 25.63 10.39 -23.70
CA GLN A 264 26.48 9.97 -22.60
C GLN A 264 26.22 8.48 -22.33
N ASN A 265 27.28 7.70 -22.56
CA ASN A 265 27.41 6.33 -22.13
C ASN A 265 27.67 6.38 -20.61
N SER A 266 26.62 6.23 -19.81
CA SER A 266 26.75 6.16 -18.35
C SER A 266 27.03 4.71 -17.97
N GLU A 267 28.29 4.41 -17.68
CA GLU A 267 28.68 3.22 -16.93
C GLU A 267 27.90 3.19 -15.62
N SER A 268 27.05 2.18 -15.45
CA SER A 268 26.29 1.95 -14.24
C SER A 268 27.22 1.42 -13.17
N THR A 269 27.81 2.32 -12.38
CA THR A 269 28.25 1.99 -11.03
C THR A 269 27.03 1.48 -10.29
N GLU A 270 27.04 0.21 -9.86
CA GLU A 270 25.99 -0.38 -9.01
C GLU A 270 25.89 0.43 -7.72
N ALA A 271 25.05 1.47 -7.74
CA ALA A 271 24.71 2.23 -6.56
C ALA A 271 24.02 1.24 -5.61
N GLN A 272 24.61 1.02 -4.44
CA GLN A 272 24.04 0.16 -3.41
C GLN A 272 22.63 0.68 -3.08
N GLU A 273 21.61 -0.06 -3.53
CA GLU A 273 20.22 0.26 -3.26
C GLU A 273 19.97 0.14 -1.76
N THR A 274 19.70 1.27 -1.10
CA THR A 274 19.40 1.25 0.33
C THR A 274 17.90 1.04 0.53
N VAL A 275 17.54 0.06 1.37
CA VAL A 275 16.13 -0.23 1.68
C VAL A 275 15.64 0.75 2.74
N SER A 276 14.51 1.40 2.48
CA SER A 276 13.80 2.22 3.46
C SER A 276 12.38 1.71 3.66
N TRP A 277 11.89 1.83 4.88
CA TRP A 277 10.53 1.44 5.27
C TRP A 277 9.73 2.66 5.68
N TYR A 278 8.47 2.68 5.29
CA TYR A 278 7.51 3.70 5.68
C TYR A 278 6.25 3.04 6.22
N GLN A 279 5.59 3.67 7.20
CA GLN A 279 4.37 3.19 7.82
C GLN A 279 3.29 4.27 7.74
N SER A 280 2.02 3.87 7.55
CA SER A 280 0.91 4.80 7.68
C SER A 280 0.85 5.37 9.11
N LYS A 281 0.69 6.69 9.23
CA LYS A 281 0.48 7.38 10.53
C LYS A 281 -0.76 6.85 11.24
N ASP A 282 -1.84 6.73 10.48
CA ASP A 282 -3.11 6.24 10.98
C ASP A 282 -3.12 4.71 11.01
N LEU A 283 -3.74 4.18 12.06
CA LEU A 283 -4.00 2.78 12.26
C LEU A 283 -5.47 2.48 11.95
N PHE A 284 -5.72 1.48 11.11
CA PHE A 284 -7.08 1.00 10.89
C PHE A 284 -7.48 0.02 12.00
N LYS A 285 -8.57 0.31 12.71
CA LYS A 285 -9.14 -0.59 13.73
C LYS A 285 -10.39 -1.25 13.17
N GLY A 286 -10.38 -2.58 13.10
CA GLY A 286 -11.55 -3.32 12.67
C GLY A 286 -12.74 -3.13 13.61
N PHE A 287 -13.94 -3.22 13.07
CA PHE A 287 -15.19 -3.09 13.82
C PHE A 287 -16.21 -4.14 13.35
N LYS A 288 -17.18 -4.44 14.21
CA LYS A 288 -18.32 -5.28 13.89
C LYS A 288 -19.57 -4.43 13.72
N ASP A 289 -20.56 -4.97 13.01
CA ASP A 289 -21.89 -4.42 13.07
C ASP A 289 -22.45 -4.54 14.51
N CYS A 290 -23.38 -3.66 14.88
CA CYS A 290 -24.09 -3.76 16.14
C CYS A 290 -25.60 -3.81 15.90
N TYR A 291 -26.31 -4.60 16.70
CA TYR A 291 -27.75 -4.80 16.57
C TYR A 291 -28.48 -4.13 17.73
N ILE A 292 -29.48 -3.32 17.41
CA ILE A 292 -30.33 -2.63 18.37
C ILE A 292 -31.76 -3.10 18.11
N ASN A 293 -32.38 -3.75 19.09
CA ASN A 293 -33.71 -4.35 18.95
C ASN A 293 -33.83 -5.30 17.73
N LYS A 294 -32.79 -6.12 17.49
CA LYS A 294 -32.67 -7.05 16.34
C LYS A 294 -32.56 -6.39 14.96
N VAL A 295 -32.41 -5.06 14.91
CA VAL A 295 -32.17 -4.30 13.68
C VAL A 295 -30.70 -3.88 13.66
N SER A 296 -30.04 -3.98 12.51
CA SER A 296 -28.67 -3.48 12.36
C SER A 296 -28.64 -1.98 12.63
N ALA A 297 -27.68 -1.49 13.41
CA ALA A 297 -27.53 -0.06 13.66
C ALA A 297 -27.34 0.73 12.38
N SER A 298 -26.76 0.11 11.36
CA SER A 298 -26.59 0.72 10.04
C SER A 298 -27.90 1.05 9.31
N GLU A 299 -28.97 0.30 9.59
CA GLU A 299 -30.33 0.57 9.07
C GLU A 299 -31.02 1.69 9.86
N LEU A 300 -30.54 1.98 11.06
CA LEU A 300 -31.06 3.01 11.96
C LEU A 300 -30.39 4.39 11.73
N TRP A 301 -29.46 4.50 10.78
CA TRP A 301 -28.76 5.75 10.43
C TRP A 301 -29.55 6.64 9.44
#